data_AF-S9SP27-F1
#
_entry.id   AF-S9SP27-F1
#
_cell.length_a   1.000
_cell.length_b   1.000
_cell.length_c   1.000
_cell.angle_alpha   90.00
_cell.angle_beta   90.00
_cell.angle_gamma   90.00
#
_symmetry.space_group_name_H-M   'P 1'
#
loop_
_entity.id
_entity.type
_entity.pdbx_description
1 polymer ?
#
loop_
_entity_poly.entity_id
_entity_poly.type
_entity_poly.pdbx_seq_one_letter_code
_entity_poly.pdbx_strand_id
1 'polypeptide(L)'
;MSKMPVNNCKEIVVLGHMPEPYAEILTPGALEFLGKLHERFNAHRLELLSDRAERQRRLDAGELPDFLPETKHIRDGEWSVAPVPSDLQDRRVEITGPSGDAKMVINALNTGAKGFMADFEDANSPTWDNSIRGQINMRDAIRRTIAFTSPEGKAYRLNEQTAYLLIRPRGWHLEEKHIRIGEENASGSLVDFGLYFYHNVRTLIENQSGPYFYLPKLESHQEARLWNDVFVFAQQELGIPQGTIKATVLIETILATFEADEILYELREHSAGLNCGRWDYIFSFIKRLNRHRHALLPDRSQVTMTVPFMRAYTQYVIRTCHKRDAHAMGGMAAQIPIRHDAEANAKAMEQVRADKQREANDGHDGTWVAHPGLVPIAMEIFNEQMKGPNQLQKKREDVRVTANDLLAIPEGTITEQGLRTNISVGLQYIEAWLRGFGAVPIFNLMEDAATAEISRTQVWQWIRHPEGRLTNGNDITLELVLKLTEEEMSKIEELIGQDDFAGRRFTEAKQLFVNLISEETCSEFLTVMGYELLG
;
A
#
# COMPACT_ATOMS: atom_id res chain seq x y z
N MET A 1 -15.80 -21.78 18.94
CA MET A 1 -16.89 -20.79 18.80
C MET A 1 -17.16 -20.19 20.17
N SER A 2 -16.62 -19.01 20.46
CA SER A 2 -16.97 -18.25 21.67
C SER A 2 -18.09 -17.29 21.31
N LYS A 3 -19.24 -17.37 21.99
CA LYS A 3 -20.36 -16.42 21.84
C LYS A 3 -20.35 -15.51 23.06
N MET A 4 -20.24 -14.20 22.86
CA MET A 4 -20.34 -13.22 23.95
C MET A 4 -21.55 -12.30 23.69
N PRO A 5 -22.60 -12.34 24.53
CA PRO A 5 -23.68 -11.37 24.44
C PRO A 5 -23.19 -10.04 25.04
N VAL A 6 -23.01 -9.02 24.19
CA VAL A 6 -22.68 -7.66 24.61
C VAL A 6 -23.95 -6.83 24.51
N ASN A 7 -24.47 -6.35 25.65
CA ASN A 7 -25.66 -5.50 25.67
C ASN A 7 -25.38 -4.22 24.85
N ASN A 8 -26.25 -3.93 23.87
CA ASN A 8 -26.28 -2.76 22.96
C ASN A 8 -25.40 -2.75 21.70
N CYS A 9 -24.68 -3.82 21.34
CA CYS A 9 -24.04 -3.94 20.01
C CYS A 9 -24.49 -5.22 19.28
N LYS A 10 -24.41 -5.21 17.94
CA LYS A 10 -24.59 -6.43 17.11
C LYS A 10 -23.73 -7.59 17.66
N GLU A 11 -24.22 -8.82 17.57
CA GLU A 11 -23.46 -10.02 18.01
C GLU A 11 -22.13 -10.10 17.27
N ILE A 12 -21.02 -10.28 18.00
CA ILE A 12 -19.67 -10.41 17.43
C ILE A 12 -19.24 -11.87 17.53
N VAL A 13 -18.87 -12.45 16.38
CA VAL A 13 -18.45 -13.85 16.28
C VAL A 13 -17.08 -13.92 15.64
N VAL A 14 -16.11 -14.45 16.38
CA VAL A 14 -14.78 -14.80 15.85
C VAL A 14 -14.85 -16.23 15.29
N LEU A 15 -14.70 -16.32 13.98
CA LEU A 15 -14.71 -17.56 13.18
C LEU A 15 -13.31 -18.15 13.00
N GLY A 16 -12.27 -17.31 13.06
CA GLY A 16 -10.88 -17.72 12.93
C GLY A 16 -10.41 -18.65 14.05
N HIS A 17 -9.35 -19.42 13.79
CA HIS A 17 -8.73 -20.28 14.79
C HIS A 17 -8.16 -19.45 15.95
N MET A 18 -8.44 -19.84 17.19
CA MET A 18 -8.10 -19.07 18.40
C MET A 18 -7.08 -19.80 19.29
N PRO A 19 -5.79 -19.79 18.95
CA PRO A 19 -4.74 -20.22 19.87
C PRO A 19 -4.64 -19.24 21.05
N GLU A 20 -4.07 -19.71 22.16
CA GLU A 20 -4.01 -18.97 23.44
C GLU A 20 -3.49 -17.53 23.32
N PRO A 21 -2.40 -17.23 22.57
CA PRO A 21 -1.90 -15.85 22.45
C PRO A 21 -2.90 -14.88 21.80
N TYR A 22 -3.85 -15.36 21.01
CA TYR A 22 -4.78 -14.51 20.27
C TYR A 22 -5.86 -13.93 21.18
N ALA A 23 -6.14 -14.60 22.31
CA ALA A 23 -7.05 -14.10 23.32
C ALA A 23 -6.57 -12.79 23.95
N GLU A 24 -5.26 -12.51 23.92
CA GLU A 24 -4.69 -11.26 24.43
C GLU A 24 -4.90 -10.07 23.47
N ILE A 25 -5.17 -10.34 22.18
CA ILE A 25 -5.52 -9.33 21.19
C ILE A 25 -7.04 -9.20 21.07
N LEU A 26 -7.74 -10.33 20.95
CA LEU A 26 -9.19 -10.39 20.77
C LEU A 26 -9.90 -10.46 22.13
N THR A 27 -9.51 -9.56 23.03
CA THR A 27 -10.13 -9.41 24.34
C THR A 27 -11.58 -8.94 24.21
N PRO A 28 -12.46 -9.19 25.20
CA PRO A 28 -13.84 -8.73 25.15
C PRO A 28 -13.98 -7.22 24.90
N GLY A 29 -13.14 -6.39 25.53
CA GLY A 29 -13.16 -4.94 25.33
C GLY A 29 -12.67 -4.50 23.95
N ALA A 30 -11.65 -5.18 23.40
CA ALA A 30 -11.19 -4.91 22.03
C ALA A 30 -12.27 -5.28 21.01
N LEU A 31 -12.94 -6.42 21.19
CA LEU A 31 -14.05 -6.84 20.32
C LEU A 31 -15.24 -5.87 20.45
N GLU A 32 -15.60 -5.43 21.65
CA GLU A 32 -16.64 -4.41 21.83
C GLU A 32 -16.30 -3.11 21.10
N PHE A 33 -15.04 -2.66 21.19
CA PHE A 33 -14.57 -1.47 20.46
C PHE A 33 -14.69 -1.64 18.93
N LEU A 34 -14.30 -2.81 18.40
CA LEU A 34 -14.52 -3.15 16.99
C LEU A 34 -16.00 -3.17 16.60
N GLY A 35 -16.86 -3.68 17.49
CA GLY A 35 -18.31 -3.67 17.33
C GLY A 35 -18.86 -2.25 17.13
N LYS A 36 -18.44 -1.32 17.98
CA LYS A 36 -18.84 0.10 17.90
C LYS A 36 -18.32 0.77 16.63
N LEU A 37 -17.07 0.51 16.24
CA LEU A 37 -16.51 1.00 14.98
C LEU A 37 -17.33 0.49 13.79
N HIS A 38 -17.60 -0.81 13.74
CA HIS A 38 -18.35 -1.41 12.65
C HIS A 38 -19.78 -0.87 12.57
N GLU A 39 -20.50 -0.83 13.69
CA GLU A 39 -21.88 -0.34 13.75
C GLU A 39 -22.00 1.12 13.27
N ARG A 40 -21.01 1.95 13.59
CA ARG A 40 -21.02 3.36 13.23
C ARG A 40 -20.60 3.65 11.80
N PHE A 41 -19.67 2.87 11.24
CA PHE A 41 -18.94 3.27 10.03
C PHE A 41 -19.06 2.29 8.86
N ASN A 42 -19.41 1.02 9.08
CA ASN A 42 -19.42 0.02 8.01
C ASN A 42 -20.43 0.35 6.90
N ALA A 43 -21.62 0.84 7.26
CA ALA A 43 -22.63 1.23 6.28
C ALA A 43 -22.13 2.34 5.35
N HIS A 44 -21.51 3.40 5.89
CA HIS A 44 -20.95 4.48 5.07
C HIS A 44 -19.73 4.03 4.25
N ARG A 45 -18.90 3.13 4.80
CA ARG A 45 -17.84 2.47 4.01
C ARG A 45 -18.39 1.77 2.77
N LEU A 46 -19.45 0.98 2.92
CA LEU A 46 -20.08 0.25 1.82
C LEU A 46 -20.74 1.19 0.80
N GLU A 47 -21.33 2.30 1.26
CA GLU A 47 -21.83 3.38 0.40
C GLU A 47 -20.72 3.97 -0.47
N LEU A 48 -19.57 4.34 0.11
CA LEU A 48 -18.44 4.87 -0.65
C LEU A 48 -17.87 3.87 -1.67
N LEU A 49 -17.87 2.56 -1.35
CA LEU A 49 -17.50 1.52 -2.32
C LEU A 49 -18.51 1.41 -3.47
N SER A 50 -19.80 1.61 -3.19
CA SER A 50 -20.84 1.71 -4.22
C SER A 50 -20.63 2.97 -5.09
N ASP A 51 -20.23 4.09 -4.49
CA ASP A 51 -19.94 5.33 -5.21
C ASP A 51 -18.72 5.21 -6.13
N ARG A 52 -17.71 4.41 -5.76
CA ARG A 52 -16.61 4.05 -6.67
C ARG A 52 -17.14 3.36 -7.93
N ALA A 53 -18.05 2.40 -7.79
CA ALA A 53 -18.65 1.70 -8.92
C ALA A 53 -19.48 2.65 -9.80
N GLU A 54 -20.23 3.56 -9.19
CA GLU A 54 -20.97 4.59 -9.93
C GLU A 54 -20.03 5.55 -10.66
N ARG A 55 -18.93 5.98 -10.03
CA ARG A 55 -17.91 6.79 -10.69
C ARG A 55 -17.27 6.06 -11.87
N GLN A 56 -16.98 4.76 -11.73
CA GLN A 56 -16.49 3.94 -12.85
C GLN A 56 -17.49 3.91 -14.02
N ARG A 57 -18.80 3.78 -13.76
CA ARG A 57 -19.82 3.84 -14.83
C ARG A 57 -19.79 5.16 -15.59
N ARG A 58 -19.57 6.29 -14.91
CA ARG A 58 -19.43 7.59 -15.57
C ARG A 58 -18.14 7.72 -16.39
N LEU A 59 -17.02 7.22 -15.86
CA LEU A 59 -15.75 7.15 -16.59
C LEU A 59 -15.88 6.29 -17.86
N ASP A 60 -16.55 5.14 -17.75
CA ASP A 60 -16.82 4.25 -18.89
C ASP A 60 -17.73 4.92 -19.94
N ALA A 61 -18.62 5.82 -19.51
CA ALA A 61 -19.46 6.64 -20.38
C ALA A 61 -18.71 7.83 -21.02
N GLY A 62 -17.42 8.04 -20.71
CA GLY A 62 -16.56 9.04 -21.32
C GLY A 62 -16.26 10.26 -20.46
N GLU A 63 -16.70 10.29 -19.19
CA GLU A 63 -16.20 11.28 -18.22
C GLU A 63 -14.70 11.07 -18.00
N LEU A 64 -13.92 12.15 -17.97
CA LEU A 64 -12.51 12.10 -17.61
C LEU A 64 -12.30 12.65 -16.19
N PRO A 65 -11.33 12.15 -15.42
CA PRO A 65 -10.97 12.73 -14.14
C PRO A 65 -10.52 14.19 -14.29
N ASP A 66 -11.03 15.07 -13.43
CA ASP A 66 -10.63 16.49 -13.34
C ASP A 66 -10.78 16.98 -11.89
N PHE A 67 -10.22 18.15 -11.60
CA PHE A 67 -10.36 18.84 -10.32
C PHE A 67 -11.81 19.31 -10.10
N LEU A 68 -12.37 19.04 -8.92
CA LEU A 68 -13.77 19.32 -8.60
C LEU A 68 -14.05 20.84 -8.53
N PRO A 69 -15.00 21.38 -9.32
CA PRO A 69 -15.36 22.81 -9.26
C PRO A 69 -15.94 23.25 -7.90
N GLU A 70 -16.72 22.40 -7.25
CA GLU A 70 -17.44 22.67 -6.00
C GLU A 70 -16.50 22.87 -4.80
N THR A 71 -15.34 22.21 -4.79
CA THR A 71 -14.32 22.33 -3.74
C THR A 71 -13.21 23.32 -4.08
N LYS A 72 -13.36 24.11 -5.16
CA LYS A 72 -12.34 25.11 -5.56
C LYS A 72 -11.95 26.05 -4.40
N HIS A 73 -12.90 26.40 -3.55
CA HIS A 73 -12.67 27.25 -2.37
C HIS A 73 -11.68 26.63 -1.35
N ILE A 74 -11.57 25.30 -1.28
CA ILE A 74 -10.57 24.60 -0.44
C ILE A 74 -9.19 24.79 -1.06
N ARG A 75 -9.06 24.52 -2.37
CA ARG A 75 -7.81 24.64 -3.11
C ARG A 75 -7.25 26.06 -3.16
N ASP A 76 -8.13 27.04 -3.25
CA ASP A 76 -7.75 28.46 -3.26
C ASP A 76 -7.60 29.05 -1.86
N GLY A 77 -8.23 28.45 -0.85
CA GLY A 77 -8.25 28.99 0.52
C GLY A 77 -6.90 28.93 1.23
N GLU A 78 -6.75 29.79 2.25
CA GLU A 78 -5.57 29.85 3.12
C GLU A 78 -5.80 28.99 4.37
N TRP A 79 -5.17 27.82 4.40
CA TRP A 79 -5.23 26.86 5.50
C TRP A 79 -4.04 25.90 5.44
N SER A 80 -3.69 25.32 6.59
CA SER A 80 -2.65 24.31 6.76
C SER A 80 -3.15 23.16 7.63
N VAL A 81 -2.46 22.02 7.59
CA VAL A 81 -2.71 20.90 8.49
C VAL A 81 -2.20 21.20 9.90
N ALA A 82 -2.74 20.52 10.90
CA ALA A 82 -2.24 20.54 12.26
C ALA A 82 -0.82 19.97 12.31
N PRO A 83 0.09 20.55 13.13
CA PRO A 83 1.48 20.13 13.18
C PRO A 83 1.63 18.66 13.55
N VAL A 84 2.66 18.02 13.00
CA VAL A 84 3.05 16.65 13.35
C VAL A 84 3.88 16.63 14.65
N PRO A 85 3.80 15.55 15.46
CA PRO A 85 4.62 15.39 16.66
C PRO A 85 6.12 15.26 16.34
N SER A 86 6.97 15.33 17.36
CA SER A 86 8.44 15.33 17.22
C SER A 86 8.98 14.17 16.40
N ASP A 87 8.43 12.96 16.57
CA ASP A 87 8.87 11.77 15.83
C ASP A 87 8.74 11.94 14.32
N LEU A 88 7.67 12.61 13.89
CA LEU A 88 7.31 12.76 12.48
C LEU A 88 7.88 14.03 11.84
N GLN A 89 8.67 14.82 12.57
CA GLN A 89 9.31 16.02 12.01
C GLN A 89 10.37 15.63 10.96
N ASP A 90 11.13 14.56 11.22
CA ASP A 90 12.19 14.03 10.34
C ASP A 90 11.87 12.61 9.88
N ARG A 91 11.40 12.51 8.64
CA ARG A 91 10.92 11.27 8.01
C ARG A 91 11.80 10.84 6.84
N ARG A 92 13.05 11.29 6.80
CA ARG A 92 13.88 11.25 5.58
C ARG A 92 14.00 9.88 4.91
N VAL A 93 13.98 8.80 5.70
CA VAL A 93 13.91 7.42 5.19
C VAL A 93 12.98 6.60 6.07
N GLU A 94 12.00 5.97 5.44
CA GLU A 94 11.12 4.98 6.05
C GLU A 94 11.33 3.62 5.36
N ILE A 95 11.44 2.56 6.15
CA ILE A 95 11.45 1.19 5.63
C ILE A 95 10.05 0.60 5.71
N THR A 96 9.65 -0.19 4.72
CA THR A 96 8.37 -0.92 4.73
C THR A 96 8.60 -2.41 4.86
N GLY A 97 7.62 -3.13 5.41
CA GLY A 97 7.69 -4.58 5.53
C GLY A 97 6.49 -5.20 6.24
N PRO A 98 6.33 -6.53 6.15
CA PRO A 98 5.18 -7.24 6.70
C PRO A 98 5.13 -7.14 8.23
N SER A 99 3.92 -7.06 8.78
CA SER A 99 3.68 -7.03 10.23
C SER A 99 3.70 -8.42 10.88
N GLY A 100 3.35 -9.48 10.14
CA GLY A 100 3.13 -10.83 10.67
C GLY A 100 4.39 -11.59 11.11
N ASP A 101 5.57 -11.22 10.61
CA ASP A 101 6.84 -11.88 10.93
C ASP A 101 7.66 -11.10 11.97
N ALA A 102 7.81 -11.67 13.17
CA ALA A 102 8.50 -11.02 14.28
C ALA A 102 9.97 -10.71 13.98
N LYS A 103 10.68 -11.56 13.22
CA LYS A 103 12.08 -11.34 12.84
C LYS A 103 12.18 -10.15 11.89
N MET A 104 11.27 -10.05 10.92
CA MET A 104 11.23 -8.93 9.98
C MET A 104 10.89 -7.62 10.69
N VAL A 105 9.93 -7.61 11.61
CA VAL A 105 9.59 -6.45 12.45
C VAL A 105 10.81 -5.97 13.25
N ILE A 106 11.50 -6.88 13.95
CA ILE A 106 12.71 -6.52 14.71
C ILE A 106 13.80 -5.96 13.80
N ASN A 107 14.05 -6.60 12.66
CA ASN A 107 15.08 -6.14 11.72
C ASN A 107 14.74 -4.76 11.16
N ALA A 108 13.48 -4.51 10.77
CA ALA A 108 13.02 -3.24 10.23
C ALA A 108 13.21 -2.09 11.24
N LEU A 109 12.79 -2.31 12.50
CA LEU A 109 12.96 -1.35 13.60
C LEU A 109 14.43 -1.04 13.92
N ASN A 110 15.33 -2.00 13.69
CA ASN A 110 16.77 -1.89 13.97
C ASN A 110 17.61 -1.36 12.80
N THR A 111 17.01 -0.99 11.66
CA THR A 111 17.78 -0.65 10.43
C THR A 111 18.52 0.69 10.48
N GLY A 112 18.12 1.59 11.37
CA GLY A 112 18.59 2.99 11.35
C GLY A 112 17.78 3.91 10.43
N ALA A 113 16.70 3.41 9.82
CA ALA A 113 15.67 4.27 9.22
C ALA A 113 14.99 5.12 10.31
N LYS A 114 14.36 6.23 9.90
CA LYS A 114 13.59 7.08 10.82
C LYS A 114 12.29 6.40 11.22
N GLY A 115 11.55 5.91 10.22
CA GLY A 115 10.28 5.19 10.40
C GLY A 115 10.31 3.77 9.87
N PHE A 116 9.50 2.90 10.48
CA PHE A 116 9.13 1.60 9.94
C PHE A 116 7.61 1.57 9.73
N MET A 117 7.18 1.42 8.49
CA MET A 117 5.79 1.12 8.17
C MET A 117 5.56 -0.39 8.25
N ALA A 118 4.96 -0.83 9.35
CA ALA A 118 4.50 -2.20 9.50
C ALA A 118 3.20 -2.40 8.72
N ASP A 119 3.26 -3.31 7.76
CA ASP A 119 2.25 -3.43 6.74
C ASP A 119 1.29 -4.59 7.02
N PHE A 120 -0.01 -4.28 7.04
CA PHE A 120 -1.10 -5.26 7.05
C PHE A 120 -1.78 -5.36 5.67
N GLU A 121 -1.31 -4.59 4.70
CA GLU A 121 -1.88 -4.47 3.37
C GLU A 121 -1.00 -5.18 2.32
N ASP A 122 -0.49 -4.53 1.28
CA ASP A 122 0.04 -5.20 0.09
C ASP A 122 1.26 -6.10 0.31
N ALA A 123 2.11 -5.80 1.30
CA ALA A 123 3.24 -6.66 1.66
C ALA A 123 2.86 -7.78 2.65
N ASN A 124 1.58 -7.91 2.99
CA ASN A 124 1.05 -8.91 3.90
C ASN A 124 -0.04 -9.75 3.22
N SER A 125 0.14 -11.08 3.19
CA SER A 125 -0.98 -11.96 2.86
C SER A 125 -1.90 -12.02 4.09
N PRO A 126 -3.17 -11.58 4.00
CA PRO A 126 -4.03 -11.34 5.15
C PRO A 126 -4.66 -12.63 5.70
N THR A 127 -3.88 -13.72 5.78
CA THR A 127 -4.29 -14.92 6.52
C THR A 127 -4.65 -14.52 7.95
N TRP A 128 -5.58 -15.26 8.57
CA TRP A 128 -5.97 -14.98 9.95
C TRP A 128 -4.76 -14.93 10.90
N ASP A 129 -3.82 -15.85 10.69
CA ASP A 129 -2.60 -15.97 11.48
C ASP A 129 -1.71 -14.73 11.31
N ASN A 130 -1.42 -14.30 10.08
CA ASN A 130 -0.59 -13.12 9.82
C ASN A 130 -1.21 -11.84 10.40
N SER A 131 -2.52 -11.66 10.24
CA SER A 131 -3.23 -10.47 10.72
C SER A 131 -3.21 -10.38 12.24
N ILE A 132 -3.52 -11.46 12.96
CA ILE A 132 -3.52 -11.42 14.44
C ILE A 132 -2.09 -11.44 15.01
N ARG A 133 -1.15 -12.19 14.43
CA ARG A 133 0.26 -12.12 14.83
C ARG A 133 0.85 -10.74 14.59
N GLY A 134 0.48 -10.07 13.51
CA GLY A 134 0.87 -8.69 13.26
C GLY A 134 0.51 -7.80 14.44
N GLN A 135 -0.72 -7.91 14.96
CA GLN A 135 -1.16 -7.15 16.14
C GLN A 135 -0.35 -7.48 17.41
N ILE A 136 -0.02 -8.77 17.63
CA ILE A 136 0.87 -9.19 18.72
C ILE A 136 2.25 -8.57 18.57
N ASN A 137 2.85 -8.66 17.37
CA ASN A 137 4.17 -8.11 17.08
C ASN A 137 4.20 -6.59 17.31
N MET A 138 3.16 -5.86 16.89
CA MET A 138 3.09 -4.41 17.11
C MET A 138 3.01 -4.08 18.60
N ARG A 139 2.15 -4.77 19.34
CA ARG A 139 2.03 -4.61 20.80
C ARG A 139 3.34 -4.86 21.52
N ASP A 140 3.99 -5.97 21.19
CA ASP A 140 5.22 -6.39 21.84
C ASP A 140 6.41 -5.51 21.41
N ALA A 141 6.42 -4.98 20.19
CA ALA A 141 7.42 -4.02 19.74
C ALA A 141 7.32 -2.70 20.50
N ILE A 142 6.10 -2.16 20.67
CA ILE A 142 5.84 -0.91 21.39
C ILE A 142 6.18 -1.06 22.88
N ARG A 143 5.89 -2.22 23.47
CA ARG A 143 6.28 -2.56 24.85
C ARG A 143 7.74 -2.98 24.99
N ARG A 144 8.49 -3.03 23.89
CA ARG A 144 9.90 -3.44 23.80
C ARG A 144 10.17 -4.86 24.31
N THR A 145 9.17 -5.73 24.24
CA THR A 145 9.23 -7.14 24.66
C THR A 145 9.32 -8.12 23.49
N ILE A 146 9.14 -7.64 22.24
CA ILE A 146 9.26 -8.50 21.05
C ILE A 146 10.64 -9.16 20.99
N ALA A 147 10.65 -10.46 20.78
CA ALA A 147 11.85 -11.26 20.65
C ALA A 147 11.61 -12.44 19.70
N PHE A 148 12.66 -12.84 19.00
CA PHE A 148 12.63 -14.00 18.11
C PHE A 148 13.95 -14.77 18.23
N THR A 149 13.86 -16.10 18.22
CA THR A 149 15.04 -16.98 18.14
C THR A 149 14.90 -17.83 16.89
N SER A 150 15.88 -17.76 15.99
CA SER A 150 15.85 -18.56 14.76
C SER A 150 16.03 -20.05 15.04
N PRO A 151 15.69 -20.95 14.09
CA PRO A 151 15.94 -22.38 14.23
C PRO A 151 17.41 -22.73 14.54
N GLU A 152 18.34 -21.90 14.08
CA GLU A 152 19.79 -22.04 14.33
C GLU A 152 20.22 -21.49 15.71
N GLY A 153 19.28 -21.00 16.53
CA GLY A 153 19.55 -20.50 17.89
C GLY A 153 19.96 -19.03 17.99
N LYS A 154 19.94 -18.27 16.89
CA LYS A 154 20.28 -16.83 16.93
C LYS A 154 19.11 -16.01 17.48
N ALA A 155 19.36 -15.25 18.55
CA ALA A 155 18.38 -14.36 19.17
C ALA A 155 18.35 -12.97 18.49
N TYR A 156 17.15 -12.43 18.34
CA TYR A 156 16.85 -11.11 17.78
C TYR A 156 16.01 -10.34 18.81
N ARG A 157 16.40 -9.09 19.08
CA ARG A 157 15.74 -8.15 20.00
C ARG A 157 15.89 -6.73 19.47
N LEU A 158 15.06 -5.81 19.97
CA LEU A 158 15.17 -4.40 19.63
C LEU A 158 16.46 -3.77 20.20
N ASN A 159 17.06 -2.89 19.41
CA ASN A 159 18.12 -1.99 19.86
C ASN A 159 17.55 -0.94 20.83
N GLU A 160 18.41 -0.24 21.57
CA GLU A 160 17.99 0.86 22.45
C GLU A 160 17.23 1.95 21.67
N GLN A 161 17.79 2.34 20.52
CA GLN A 161 17.15 3.26 19.58
C GLN A 161 16.60 2.47 18.40
N THR A 162 15.32 2.70 18.09
CA THR A 162 14.61 2.07 16.98
C THR A 162 13.92 3.14 16.14
N ALA A 163 13.55 2.78 14.91
CA ALA A 163 12.64 3.59 14.10
C ALA A 163 11.29 3.80 14.83
N TYR A 164 10.62 4.93 14.59
CA TYR A 164 9.23 5.09 14.99
C TYR A 164 8.33 4.20 14.13
N LEU A 165 7.19 3.79 14.68
CA LEU A 165 6.31 2.82 14.03
C LEU A 165 5.14 3.55 13.34
N LEU A 166 4.85 3.19 12.09
CA LEU A 166 3.58 3.50 11.44
C LEU A 166 2.89 2.23 10.99
N ILE A 167 1.56 2.22 10.98
CA ILE A 167 0.76 1.07 10.55
C ILE A 167 0.07 1.37 9.23
N ARG A 168 0.19 0.47 8.26
CA ARG A 168 -0.64 0.49 7.05
C ARG A 168 -1.74 -0.56 7.17
N PRO A 169 -2.98 -0.19 7.59
CA PRO A 169 -4.11 -1.10 7.59
C PRO A 169 -4.54 -1.45 6.16
N ARG A 170 -5.28 -2.55 6.01
CA ARG A 170 -5.93 -2.90 4.74
C ARG A 170 -6.80 -1.76 4.19
N GLY A 171 -6.85 -1.61 2.86
CA GLY A 171 -7.71 -0.64 2.18
C GLY A 171 -9.21 -0.94 2.32
N TRP A 172 -10.06 0.06 2.06
CA TRP A 172 -11.51 0.00 2.37
C TRP A 172 -12.28 -1.18 1.75
N HIS A 173 -11.81 -1.66 0.58
CA HIS A 173 -12.40 -2.75 -0.19
C HIS A 173 -12.20 -4.13 0.45
N LEU A 174 -11.25 -4.28 1.39
CA LEU A 174 -10.96 -5.57 2.02
C LEU A 174 -11.82 -5.80 3.26
N GLU A 175 -12.29 -7.02 3.39
CA GLU A 175 -13.01 -7.53 4.55
C GLU A 175 -12.10 -8.39 5.44
N GLU A 176 -12.52 -8.61 6.68
CA GLU A 176 -11.96 -9.60 7.59
C GLU A 176 -13.00 -10.71 7.78
N LYS A 177 -12.89 -11.77 6.96
CA LYS A 177 -13.89 -12.85 6.92
C LYS A 177 -13.91 -13.71 8.18
N HIS A 178 -12.91 -13.58 9.05
CA HIS A 178 -12.83 -14.33 10.30
C HIS A 178 -13.49 -13.63 11.49
N ILE A 179 -13.96 -12.39 11.32
CA ILE A 179 -14.73 -11.67 12.34
C ILE A 179 -16.05 -11.23 11.71
N ARG A 180 -17.15 -11.75 12.24
CA ARG A 180 -18.50 -11.38 11.81
C ARG A 180 -19.17 -10.50 12.87
N ILE A 181 -19.77 -9.39 12.46
CA ILE A 181 -20.48 -8.45 13.33
C ILE A 181 -21.93 -8.37 12.83
N GLY A 182 -22.84 -8.99 13.57
CA GLY A 182 -24.19 -9.30 13.08
C GLY A 182 -24.13 -10.33 11.96
N GLU A 183 -24.59 -9.97 10.77
CA GLU A 183 -24.62 -10.85 9.59
C GLU A 183 -23.50 -10.55 8.58
N GLU A 184 -22.68 -9.53 8.85
CA GLU A 184 -21.70 -8.99 7.91
C GLU A 184 -20.27 -9.32 8.34
N ASN A 185 -19.38 -9.58 7.37
CA ASN A 185 -17.95 -9.61 7.63
C ASN A 185 -17.49 -8.23 8.13
N ALA A 186 -16.54 -8.21 9.05
CA ALA A 186 -15.95 -6.95 9.50
C ALA A 186 -15.14 -6.29 8.37
N SER A 187 -14.96 -4.97 8.43
CA SER A 187 -14.01 -4.27 7.56
C SER A 187 -12.58 -4.61 7.96
N GLY A 188 -11.74 -5.04 7.02
CA GLY A 188 -10.32 -5.28 7.28
C GLY A 188 -9.63 -4.01 7.79
N SER A 189 -9.92 -2.86 7.18
CA SER A 189 -9.42 -1.54 7.59
C SER A 189 -9.73 -1.22 9.05
N LEU A 190 -10.99 -1.42 9.47
CA LEU A 190 -11.42 -1.11 10.84
C LEU A 190 -10.87 -2.12 11.85
N VAL A 191 -10.69 -3.39 11.47
CA VAL A 191 -10.07 -4.41 12.33
C VAL A 191 -8.61 -4.07 12.57
N ASP A 192 -7.84 -3.79 11.52
CA ASP A 192 -6.42 -3.50 11.61
C ASP A 192 -6.15 -2.23 12.42
N PHE A 193 -6.86 -1.15 12.08
CA PHE A 193 -6.82 0.12 12.83
C PHE A 193 -7.28 -0.07 14.27
N GLY A 194 -8.44 -0.69 14.47
CA GLY A 194 -9.12 -0.73 15.76
C GLY A 194 -8.33 -1.54 16.78
N LEU A 195 -7.82 -2.72 16.39
CA LEU A 195 -6.99 -3.54 17.27
C LEU A 195 -5.67 -2.83 17.61
N TYR A 196 -4.98 -2.27 16.62
CA TYR A 196 -3.73 -1.58 16.86
C TYR A 196 -3.93 -0.38 17.79
N PHE A 197 -4.92 0.46 17.51
CA PHE A 197 -5.18 1.66 18.30
C PHE A 197 -5.56 1.30 19.74
N TYR A 198 -6.51 0.36 19.92
CA TYR A 198 -7.00 -0.06 21.23
C TYR A 198 -5.88 -0.56 22.16
N HIS A 199 -4.99 -1.41 21.63
CA HIS A 199 -3.94 -2.04 22.45
C HIS A 199 -2.76 -1.13 22.77
N ASN A 200 -2.52 -0.10 21.94
CA ASN A 200 -1.23 0.58 21.93
C ASN A 200 -1.28 2.08 22.21
N VAL A 201 -2.41 2.76 22.00
CA VAL A 201 -2.43 4.23 22.07
C VAL A 201 -1.91 4.81 23.38
N ARG A 202 -2.24 4.18 24.52
CA ARG A 202 -1.79 4.65 25.84
C ARG A 202 -0.28 4.48 26.01
N THR A 203 0.25 3.31 25.69
CA THR A 203 1.70 3.04 25.77
C THR A 203 2.49 3.92 24.81
N LEU A 204 1.96 4.19 23.61
CA LEU A 204 2.59 5.11 22.66
C LEU A 204 2.71 6.52 23.23
N ILE A 205 1.64 7.05 23.83
CA ILE A 205 1.64 8.38 24.47
C ILE A 205 2.61 8.41 25.66
N GLU A 206 2.61 7.37 26.51
CA GLU A 206 3.54 7.24 27.64
C GLU A 206 5.00 7.23 27.17
N ASN A 207 5.27 6.62 26.01
CA ASN A 207 6.57 6.61 25.35
C ASN A 207 6.90 7.90 24.57
N GLN A 208 6.08 8.96 24.69
CA GLN A 208 6.23 10.23 23.97
C GLN A 208 6.17 10.09 22.44
N SER A 209 5.47 9.06 21.96
CA SER A 209 5.16 8.81 20.56
C SER A 209 3.65 8.89 20.33
N GLY A 210 3.16 8.37 19.20
CA GLY A 210 1.75 8.43 18.85
C GLY A 210 1.30 7.32 17.90
N PRO A 211 -0.02 7.10 17.77
CA PRO A 211 -0.59 6.15 16.83
C PRO A 211 -0.54 6.72 15.41
N TYR A 212 0.45 6.30 14.63
CA TYR A 212 0.70 6.78 13.28
C TYR A 212 0.27 5.77 12.21
N PHE A 213 -0.34 6.25 11.13
CA PHE A 213 -0.92 5.41 10.08
C PHE A 213 -0.51 5.82 8.67
N TYR A 214 -0.54 4.85 7.76
CA TYR A 214 -0.52 5.04 6.31
C TYR A 214 -1.84 4.55 5.72
N LEU A 215 -2.57 5.41 5.01
CA LEU A 215 -3.91 5.09 4.49
C LEU A 215 -3.83 4.76 2.99
N PRO A 216 -4.02 3.49 2.59
CA PRO A 216 -3.83 3.08 1.20
C PRO A 216 -5.08 3.24 0.34
N LYS A 217 -4.86 3.34 -0.97
CA LYS A 217 -5.86 3.13 -2.03
C LYS A 217 -7.16 3.93 -1.88
N LEU A 218 -7.08 5.15 -1.32
CA LEU A 218 -8.21 6.07 -1.31
C LEU A 218 -8.48 6.57 -2.74
N GLU A 219 -9.74 6.81 -3.08
CA GLU A 219 -10.14 7.32 -4.41
C GLU A 219 -10.85 8.67 -4.37
N SER A 220 -11.19 9.16 -3.17
CA SER A 220 -11.84 10.46 -2.99
C SER A 220 -11.55 11.08 -1.63
N HIS A 221 -11.78 12.38 -1.50
CA HIS A 221 -11.74 13.08 -0.21
C HIS A 221 -12.83 12.60 0.77
N GLN A 222 -13.95 12.06 0.28
CA GLN A 222 -15.00 11.53 1.14
C GLN A 222 -14.54 10.29 1.92
N GLU A 223 -13.67 9.48 1.32
CA GLU A 223 -13.05 8.35 2.01
C GLU A 223 -12.00 8.80 3.05
N ALA A 224 -11.34 9.93 2.80
CA ALA A 224 -10.48 10.59 3.80
C ALA A 224 -11.32 11.14 4.96
N ARG A 225 -12.51 11.69 4.68
CA ARG A 225 -13.47 12.10 5.71
C ARG A 225 -13.94 10.92 6.55
N LEU A 226 -14.26 9.78 5.94
CA LEU A 226 -14.62 8.56 6.70
C LEU A 226 -13.48 8.18 7.67
N TRP A 227 -12.22 8.20 7.23
CA TRP A 227 -11.09 7.98 8.13
C TRP A 227 -11.02 9.01 9.25
N ASN A 228 -11.22 10.30 8.95
CA ASN A 228 -11.26 11.34 9.97
C ASN A 228 -12.34 11.06 11.02
N ASP A 229 -13.55 10.69 10.61
CA ASP A 229 -14.65 10.38 11.52
C ASP A 229 -14.36 9.16 12.38
N VAL A 230 -13.70 8.13 11.82
CA VAL A 230 -13.20 6.97 12.56
C VAL A 230 -12.18 7.39 13.62
N PHE A 231 -11.22 8.27 13.28
CA PHE A 231 -10.22 8.77 14.22
C PHE A 231 -10.83 9.61 15.34
N VAL A 232 -11.73 10.52 14.99
CA VAL A 232 -12.45 11.36 15.96
C VAL A 232 -13.19 10.49 16.96
N PHE A 233 -13.95 9.50 16.48
CA PHE A 233 -14.70 8.57 17.32
C PHE A 233 -13.77 7.72 18.19
N ALA A 234 -12.73 7.12 17.62
CA ALA A 234 -11.80 6.26 18.36
C ALA A 234 -11.13 7.00 19.53
N GLN A 235 -10.68 8.24 19.27
CA GLN A 235 -10.10 9.09 20.31
C GLN A 235 -11.13 9.44 21.39
N GLN A 236 -12.36 9.80 21.01
CA GLN A 236 -13.42 10.08 21.97
C GLN A 236 -13.76 8.85 22.84
N GLU A 237 -13.93 7.69 22.21
CA GLU A 237 -14.33 6.44 22.86
C GLU A 237 -13.29 5.97 23.89
N LEU A 238 -11.99 6.12 23.59
CA LEU A 238 -10.91 5.71 24.49
C LEU A 238 -10.38 6.84 25.39
N GLY A 239 -10.95 8.04 25.30
CA GLY A 239 -10.56 9.21 26.10
C GLY A 239 -9.19 9.79 25.73
N ILE A 240 -8.83 9.73 24.46
CA ILE A 240 -7.58 10.27 23.89
C ILE A 240 -7.87 11.66 23.29
N PRO A 241 -6.96 12.65 23.45
CA PRO A 241 -7.15 13.97 22.84
C PRO A 241 -7.29 13.93 21.31
N GLN A 242 -8.08 14.84 20.74
CA GLN A 242 -8.20 14.97 19.29
C GLN A 242 -6.87 15.41 18.66
N GLY A 243 -6.58 14.96 17.44
CA GLY A 243 -5.31 15.23 16.76
C GLY A 243 -4.13 14.38 17.25
N THR A 244 -4.36 13.42 18.14
CA THR A 244 -3.32 12.48 18.61
C THR A 244 -2.94 11.47 17.52
N ILE A 245 -3.95 10.97 16.79
CA ILE A 245 -3.74 10.14 15.60
C ILE A 245 -3.13 11.00 14.49
N LYS A 246 -2.11 10.47 13.82
CA LYS A 246 -1.54 11.07 12.60
C LYS A 246 -1.50 10.07 11.45
N ALA A 247 -1.89 10.50 10.26
CA ALA A 247 -2.06 9.64 9.10
C ALA A 247 -1.44 10.26 7.85
N THR A 248 -0.63 9.48 7.14
CA THR A 248 -0.13 9.82 5.79
C THR A 248 -0.98 9.10 4.75
N VAL A 249 -1.52 9.80 3.75
CA VAL A 249 -2.33 9.16 2.70
C VAL A 249 -1.47 8.83 1.49
N LEU A 250 -1.55 7.60 0.99
CA LEU A 250 -0.91 7.24 -0.28
C LEU A 250 -1.77 7.78 -1.42
N ILE A 251 -1.27 8.74 -2.21
CA ILE A 251 -1.93 9.19 -3.43
C ILE A 251 -1.57 8.21 -4.54
N GLU A 252 -2.02 6.98 -4.39
CA GLU A 252 -1.68 5.86 -5.28
C GLU A 252 -2.85 5.42 -6.15
N THR A 253 -3.89 6.24 -6.23
CA THR A 253 -4.95 6.10 -7.23
C THR A 253 -4.98 7.33 -8.13
N ILE A 254 -5.31 7.14 -9.41
CA ILE A 254 -5.36 8.25 -10.37
C ILE A 254 -6.38 9.30 -9.92
N LEU A 255 -7.52 8.86 -9.36
CA LEU A 255 -8.59 9.75 -8.91
C LEU A 255 -8.19 10.58 -7.69
N ALA A 256 -7.50 9.99 -6.71
CA ALA A 256 -7.06 10.73 -5.53
C ALA A 256 -6.09 11.89 -5.86
N THR A 257 -5.39 11.84 -6.99
CA THR A 257 -4.53 12.96 -7.41
C THR A 257 -5.33 14.23 -7.67
N PHE A 258 -6.54 14.11 -8.20
CA PHE A 258 -7.41 15.27 -8.47
C PHE A 258 -8.07 15.83 -7.21
N GLU A 259 -7.93 15.14 -6.09
CA GLU A 259 -8.56 15.49 -4.80
C GLU A 259 -7.52 15.57 -3.66
N ALA A 260 -6.23 15.71 -3.98
CA ALA A 260 -5.15 15.66 -2.99
C ALA A 260 -5.25 16.79 -1.93
N ASP A 261 -5.70 17.98 -2.32
CA ASP A 261 -5.87 19.14 -1.43
C ASP A 261 -7.09 18.92 -0.51
N GLU A 262 -8.18 18.40 -1.07
CA GLU A 262 -9.39 18.01 -0.36
C GLU A 262 -9.13 16.85 0.63
N ILE A 263 -8.35 15.84 0.25
CA ILE A 263 -7.92 14.75 1.13
C ILE A 263 -7.16 15.31 2.34
N LEU A 264 -6.21 16.22 2.12
CA LEU A 264 -5.51 16.91 3.21
C LEU A 264 -6.47 17.74 4.07
N TYR A 265 -7.47 18.38 3.47
CA TYR A 265 -8.43 19.21 4.18
C TYR A 265 -9.34 18.40 5.11
N GLU A 266 -9.85 17.27 4.62
CA GLU A 266 -10.70 16.37 5.39
C GLU A 266 -9.96 15.73 6.58
N LEU A 267 -8.64 15.53 6.42
CA LEU A 267 -7.77 15.00 7.46
C LEU A 267 -6.96 16.06 8.20
N ARG A 268 -7.22 17.36 8.04
CA ARG A 268 -6.28 18.43 8.46
C ARG A 268 -5.83 18.36 9.92
N GLU A 269 -6.68 17.89 10.84
CA GLU A 269 -6.32 17.72 12.26
C GLU A 269 -5.46 16.45 12.52
N HIS A 270 -5.59 15.44 11.66
CA HIS A 270 -4.96 14.13 11.78
C HIS A 270 -3.93 13.85 10.66
N SER A 271 -3.60 14.82 9.81
CA SER A 271 -2.72 14.59 8.68
C SER A 271 -1.24 14.60 9.09
N ALA A 272 -0.47 13.71 8.48
CA ALA A 272 0.99 13.72 8.44
C ALA A 272 1.52 13.84 7.00
N GLY A 273 0.67 14.26 6.05
CA GLY A 273 1.05 14.44 4.66
C GLY A 273 0.56 13.36 3.70
N LEU A 274 1.19 13.34 2.52
CA LEU A 274 0.87 12.44 1.42
C LEU A 274 2.10 11.66 0.96
N ASN A 275 1.90 10.53 0.29
CA ASN A 275 2.96 9.73 -0.30
C ASN A 275 2.74 9.50 -1.80
N CYS A 276 3.85 9.49 -2.55
CA CYS A 276 3.86 9.14 -3.96
C CYS A 276 4.17 7.65 -4.18
N GLY A 277 3.30 6.95 -4.91
CA GLY A 277 3.47 5.55 -5.33
C GLY A 277 3.74 5.39 -6.83
N ARG A 278 4.18 4.21 -7.26
CA ARG A 278 4.35 3.87 -8.69
C ARG A 278 3.36 2.80 -9.14
N TRP A 279 3.46 1.59 -8.59
CA TRP A 279 2.73 0.43 -9.11
C TRP A 279 1.22 0.55 -8.94
N ASP A 280 0.73 0.85 -7.73
CA ASP A 280 -0.69 1.10 -7.50
C ASP A 280 -1.22 2.26 -8.35
N TYR A 281 -0.42 3.32 -8.53
CA TYR A 281 -0.82 4.48 -9.33
C TYR A 281 -1.09 4.14 -10.79
N ILE A 282 -0.15 3.45 -11.44
CA ILE A 282 -0.30 3.08 -12.85
C ILE A 282 -1.27 1.91 -13.03
N PHE A 283 -1.43 1.06 -12.01
CA PHE A 283 -2.52 0.08 -11.95
C PHE A 283 -3.88 0.78 -11.93
N SER A 284 -4.06 1.76 -11.05
CA SER A 284 -5.28 2.56 -10.93
C SER A 284 -5.56 3.34 -12.22
N PHE A 285 -4.53 3.87 -12.89
CA PHE A 285 -4.65 4.53 -14.18
C PHE A 285 -5.31 3.60 -15.22
N ILE A 286 -4.76 2.39 -15.39
CA ILE A 286 -5.33 1.42 -16.34
C ILE A 286 -6.75 1.04 -15.92
N LYS A 287 -6.96 0.73 -14.63
CA LYS A 287 -8.26 0.30 -14.11
C LYS A 287 -9.34 1.35 -14.35
N ARG A 288 -9.09 2.62 -14.03
CA ARG A 288 -10.09 3.69 -14.11
C ARG A 288 -10.33 4.18 -15.53
N LEU A 289 -9.32 4.13 -16.40
CA LEU A 289 -9.41 4.57 -17.79
C LEU A 289 -9.57 3.41 -18.79
N ASN A 290 -10.02 2.25 -18.34
CA ASN A 290 -10.00 1.01 -19.13
C ASN A 290 -10.86 1.05 -20.41
N ARG A 291 -11.87 1.93 -20.49
CA ARG A 291 -12.69 2.17 -21.69
C ARG A 291 -12.26 3.38 -22.51
N HIS A 292 -11.28 4.15 -22.04
CA HIS A 292 -10.79 5.29 -22.79
C HIS A 292 -9.84 4.82 -23.89
N ARG A 293 -10.25 5.00 -25.17
CA ARG A 293 -9.56 4.44 -26.36
C ARG A 293 -8.09 4.85 -26.56
N HIS A 294 -7.63 5.88 -25.85
CA HIS A 294 -6.23 6.34 -25.92
C HIS A 294 -5.44 5.94 -24.67
N ALA A 295 -6.08 5.37 -23.64
CA ALA A 295 -5.43 4.94 -22.42
C ALA A 295 -4.81 3.55 -22.61
N LEU A 296 -3.66 3.51 -23.28
CA LEU A 296 -2.81 2.31 -23.43
C LEU A 296 -1.43 2.60 -22.84
N LEU A 297 -1.00 1.81 -21.86
CA LEU A 297 0.34 1.95 -21.29
C LEU A 297 1.33 0.97 -21.96
N PRO A 298 2.60 1.38 -22.19
CA PRO A 298 3.67 0.49 -22.63
C PRO A 298 4.11 -0.44 -21.50
N ASP A 299 5.15 -1.25 -21.71
CA ASP A 299 5.72 -2.10 -20.66
C ASP A 299 5.89 -1.32 -19.34
N ARG A 300 5.39 -1.86 -18.22
CA ARG A 300 5.39 -1.14 -16.93
C ARG A 300 6.77 -0.67 -16.47
N SER A 301 7.84 -1.36 -16.90
CA SER A 301 9.22 -0.98 -16.63
C SER A 301 9.60 0.37 -17.25
N GLN A 302 9.02 0.71 -18.40
CA GLN A 302 9.24 1.97 -19.14
C GLN A 302 8.43 3.14 -18.54
N VAL A 303 7.37 2.85 -17.79
CA VAL A 303 6.54 3.86 -17.10
C VAL A 303 7.21 4.28 -15.78
N THR A 304 8.36 4.96 -15.87
CA THR A 304 9.17 5.41 -14.73
C THR A 304 8.61 6.67 -14.07
N MET A 305 9.15 7.09 -12.93
CA MET A 305 8.74 8.35 -12.26
C MET A 305 9.09 9.62 -13.06
N THR A 306 9.81 9.50 -14.19
CA THR A 306 10.23 10.63 -15.03
C THR A 306 9.39 10.81 -16.28
N VAL A 307 8.49 9.87 -16.60
CA VAL A 307 7.57 10.05 -17.73
C VAL A 307 6.57 11.18 -17.43
N PRO A 308 5.99 11.85 -18.44
CA PRO A 308 5.31 13.13 -18.25
C PRO A 308 4.24 13.14 -17.15
N PHE A 309 3.28 12.21 -17.16
CA PHE A 309 2.20 12.21 -16.17
C PHE A 309 2.66 11.85 -14.76
N MET A 310 3.59 10.89 -14.61
CA MET A 310 4.19 10.57 -13.31
C MET A 310 4.99 11.75 -12.75
N ARG A 311 5.67 12.50 -13.63
CA ARG A 311 6.38 13.71 -13.27
C ARG A 311 5.41 14.79 -12.81
N ALA A 312 4.34 15.05 -13.56
CA ALA A 312 3.30 16.00 -13.17
C ALA A 312 2.68 15.64 -11.82
N TYR A 313 2.34 14.36 -11.63
CA TYR A 313 1.81 13.80 -10.40
C TYR A 313 2.70 14.08 -9.18
N THR A 314 3.97 13.66 -9.22
CA THR A 314 4.88 13.85 -8.08
C THR A 314 5.11 15.33 -7.75
N GLN A 315 5.28 16.18 -8.76
CA GLN A 315 5.45 17.62 -8.56
C GLN A 315 4.19 18.27 -7.96
N TYR A 316 3.01 17.84 -8.41
CA TYR A 316 1.73 18.30 -7.89
C TYR A 316 1.54 17.92 -6.41
N VAL A 317 1.85 16.66 -6.04
CA VAL A 317 1.77 16.20 -4.65
C VAL A 317 2.70 17.01 -3.74
N ILE A 318 3.97 17.21 -4.12
CA ILE A 318 4.92 18.02 -3.33
C ILE A 318 4.38 19.44 -3.13
N ARG A 319 3.96 20.11 -4.21
CA ARG A 319 3.40 21.47 -4.14
C ARG A 319 2.20 21.52 -3.21
N THR A 320 1.28 20.55 -3.34
CA THR A 320 0.03 20.50 -2.57
C THR A 320 0.34 20.31 -1.09
N CYS A 321 1.16 19.32 -0.73
CA CYS A 321 1.60 19.09 0.65
C CYS A 321 2.25 20.32 1.26
N HIS A 322 3.27 20.88 0.60
CA HIS A 322 4.03 22.00 1.16
C HIS A 322 3.21 23.28 1.25
N LYS A 323 2.25 23.51 0.34
CA LYS A 323 1.29 24.61 0.48
C LYS A 323 0.52 24.51 1.80
N ARG A 324 0.24 23.31 2.28
CA ARG A 324 -0.56 23.03 3.50
C ARG A 324 0.27 22.70 4.74
N ASP A 325 1.59 22.94 4.70
CA ASP A 325 2.54 22.56 5.76
C ASP A 325 2.50 21.07 6.13
N ALA A 326 2.23 20.21 5.13
CA ALA A 326 2.20 18.77 5.27
C ALA A 326 3.40 18.13 4.54
N HIS A 327 3.85 16.95 4.98
CA HIS A 327 4.96 16.25 4.33
C HIS A 327 4.56 15.66 2.98
N ALA A 328 5.49 15.63 2.02
CA ALA A 328 5.42 14.90 0.76
C ALA A 328 6.46 13.78 0.75
N MET A 329 6.01 12.53 0.86
CA MET A 329 6.88 11.36 0.89
C MET A 329 7.11 10.80 -0.53
N GLY A 330 8.35 10.49 -0.87
CA GLY A 330 8.75 9.88 -2.14
C GLY A 330 8.47 8.39 -2.23
N GLY A 331 8.79 7.79 -3.37
CA GLY A 331 8.40 6.41 -3.70
C GLY A 331 9.33 5.34 -3.17
N MET A 332 8.98 4.09 -3.49
CA MET A 332 9.71 2.89 -3.08
C MET A 332 10.99 2.66 -3.91
N ALA A 333 12.08 2.29 -3.24
CA ALA A 333 13.16 1.50 -3.84
C ALA A 333 13.11 0.05 -3.31
N ALA A 334 12.74 -0.87 -4.21
CA ALA A 334 12.49 -2.27 -3.90
C ALA A 334 13.70 -3.21 -4.13
N GLN A 335 14.84 -2.66 -4.56
CA GLN A 335 16.02 -3.46 -4.94
C GLN A 335 16.59 -4.26 -3.77
N ILE A 336 16.84 -5.55 -4.01
CA ILE A 336 17.55 -6.43 -3.08
C ILE A 336 19.02 -6.48 -3.53
N PRO A 337 20.00 -6.19 -2.65
CA PRO A 337 21.42 -6.27 -3.01
C PRO A 337 21.83 -7.63 -3.59
N ILE A 338 22.44 -7.62 -4.77
CA ILE A 338 22.79 -8.82 -5.55
C ILE A 338 24.20 -9.27 -5.15
N ARG A 339 24.29 -10.27 -4.28
CA ARG A 339 25.58 -10.70 -3.69
C ARG A 339 26.49 -11.47 -4.64
N HIS A 340 25.91 -12.13 -5.65
CA HIS A 340 26.63 -13.03 -6.55
C HIS A 340 27.02 -12.37 -7.88
N ASP A 341 26.60 -11.12 -8.12
CA ASP A 341 26.92 -10.36 -9.32
C ASP A 341 27.19 -8.89 -8.93
N ALA A 342 28.48 -8.55 -8.82
CA ALA A 342 28.91 -7.23 -8.38
C ALA A 342 28.58 -6.12 -9.38
N GLU A 343 28.59 -6.41 -10.68
CA GLU A 343 28.30 -5.44 -11.74
C GLU A 343 26.81 -5.11 -11.79
N ALA A 344 25.96 -6.15 -11.79
CA ALA A 344 24.51 -5.98 -11.71
C ALA A 344 24.11 -5.26 -10.42
N ASN A 345 24.75 -5.59 -9.29
CA ASN A 345 24.53 -4.90 -8.03
C ASN A 345 24.91 -3.41 -8.12
N ALA A 346 26.09 -3.08 -8.64
CA ALA A 346 26.52 -1.69 -8.78
C ALA A 346 25.54 -0.87 -9.61
N LYS A 347 25.08 -1.42 -10.75
CA LYS A 347 24.08 -0.78 -11.62
C LYS A 347 22.74 -0.57 -10.91
N ALA A 348 22.23 -1.57 -10.19
CA ALA A 348 20.99 -1.45 -9.44
C ALA A 348 21.09 -0.40 -8.32
N MET A 349 22.21 -0.38 -7.60
CA MET A 349 22.44 0.58 -6.52
C MET A 349 22.64 2.01 -7.04
N GLU A 350 23.20 2.19 -8.24
CA GLU A 350 23.31 3.51 -8.88
C GLU A 350 21.93 4.03 -9.32
N GLN A 351 21.08 3.16 -9.85
CA GLN A 351 19.69 3.52 -10.16
C GLN A 351 18.93 4.00 -8.91
N VAL A 352 19.10 3.30 -7.78
CA VAL A 352 18.54 3.73 -6.49
C VAL A 352 19.06 5.12 -6.11
N ARG A 353 20.36 5.38 -6.26
CA ARG A 353 20.93 6.71 -5.97
C ARG A 353 20.30 7.80 -6.83
N ALA A 354 20.26 7.59 -8.14
CA ALA A 354 19.68 8.55 -9.08
C ALA A 354 18.20 8.85 -8.75
N ASP A 355 17.42 7.82 -8.41
CA ASP A 355 16.02 7.97 -8.04
C ASP A 355 15.84 8.77 -6.73
N LYS A 356 16.63 8.46 -5.70
CA LYS A 356 16.53 9.18 -4.40
C LYS A 356 17.07 10.61 -4.49
N GLN A 357 18.10 10.82 -5.31
CA GLN A 357 18.65 12.15 -5.55
C GLN A 357 17.63 13.04 -6.27
N ARG A 358 16.89 12.50 -7.25
CA ARG A 358 15.76 13.20 -7.88
C ARG A 358 14.70 13.57 -6.85
N GLU A 359 14.23 12.60 -6.06
CA GLU A 359 13.17 12.82 -5.06
C GLU A 359 13.54 13.93 -4.07
N ALA A 360 14.75 13.89 -3.52
CA ALA A 360 15.24 14.89 -2.59
C ALA A 360 15.39 16.29 -3.24
N ASN A 361 15.87 16.34 -4.49
CA ASN A 361 16.00 17.59 -5.24
C ASN A 361 14.64 18.26 -5.48
N ASP A 362 13.64 17.44 -5.86
CA ASP A 362 12.28 17.91 -6.16
C ASP A 362 11.58 18.53 -4.96
N GLY A 363 11.92 18.09 -3.76
CA GLY A 363 11.36 18.60 -2.52
C GLY A 363 10.70 17.57 -1.64
N HIS A 364 10.75 16.26 -1.92
CA HIS A 364 10.18 15.28 -0.99
C HIS A 364 10.85 15.36 0.39
N ASP A 365 10.09 15.21 1.47
CA ASP A 365 10.59 15.26 2.86
C ASP A 365 11.19 13.93 3.33
N GLY A 366 10.97 12.87 2.56
CA GLY A 366 11.53 11.56 2.80
C GLY A 366 11.24 10.58 1.67
N THR A 367 11.67 9.34 1.84
CA THR A 367 11.55 8.28 0.83
C THR A 367 11.33 6.91 1.46
N TRP A 368 10.84 5.96 0.65
CA TRP A 368 10.71 4.55 1.01
C TRP A 368 11.82 3.64 0.47
N VAL A 369 12.14 2.62 1.26
CA VAL A 369 12.98 1.47 0.88
C VAL A 369 12.35 0.16 1.39
N ALA A 370 12.53 -0.94 0.65
CA ALA A 370 11.99 -2.25 1.04
C ALA A 370 13.04 -3.19 1.69
N HIS A 371 14.31 -2.81 1.65
CA HIS A 371 15.41 -3.66 2.13
C HIS A 371 16.38 -2.87 3.02
N PRO A 372 16.78 -3.42 4.20
CA PRO A 372 17.70 -2.73 5.13
C PRO A 372 18.99 -2.22 4.50
N GLY A 373 19.54 -2.96 3.53
CA GLY A 373 20.76 -2.58 2.82
C GLY A 373 20.65 -1.29 1.99
N LEU A 374 19.44 -0.79 1.72
CA LEU A 374 19.23 0.47 1.00
C LEU A 374 19.11 1.68 1.93
N VAL A 375 18.87 1.47 3.23
CA VAL A 375 18.70 2.56 4.21
C VAL A 375 19.92 3.49 4.23
N PRO A 376 21.18 3.00 4.28
CA PRO A 376 22.34 3.90 4.28
C PRO A 376 22.44 4.77 3.02
N ILE A 377 22.12 4.20 1.85
CA ILE A 377 22.19 4.91 0.56
C ILE A 377 21.16 6.05 0.53
N ALA A 378 19.92 5.74 0.92
CA ALA A 378 18.85 6.74 0.96
C ALA A 378 19.13 7.83 2.01
N MET A 379 19.62 7.44 3.20
CA MET A 379 19.97 8.36 4.27
C MET A 379 21.07 9.33 3.85
N GLU A 380 22.13 8.84 3.20
CA GLU A 380 23.24 9.67 2.70
C GLU A 380 22.73 10.78 1.77
N ILE A 381 21.95 10.42 0.75
CA ILE A 381 21.40 11.36 -0.23
C ILE A 381 20.50 12.41 0.41
N PHE A 382 19.57 11.98 1.28
CA PHE A 382 18.69 12.93 1.95
C PHE A 382 19.45 13.79 2.96
N ASN A 383 20.47 13.28 3.65
CA ASN A 383 21.33 14.11 4.52
C ASN A 383 22.08 15.19 3.73
N GLU A 384 22.50 14.88 2.50
CA GLU A 384 23.19 15.83 1.63
C GLU A 384 22.26 16.96 1.17
N GLN A 385 21.05 16.65 0.71
CA GLN A 385 20.14 17.63 0.13
C GLN A 385 19.23 18.32 1.17
N MET A 386 18.83 17.60 2.21
CA MET A 386 17.92 18.06 3.25
C MET A 386 18.68 18.39 4.54
N LYS A 387 19.11 19.65 4.67
CA LYS A 387 19.88 20.13 5.83
C LYS A 387 19.05 20.23 7.12
N GLY A 388 17.73 20.43 6.99
CA GLY A 388 16.79 20.42 8.09
C GLY A 388 16.19 19.03 8.35
N PRO A 389 15.18 18.95 9.23
CA PRO A 389 14.42 17.72 9.43
C PRO A 389 13.52 17.38 8.24
N ASN A 390 13.12 18.39 7.45
CA ASN A 390 12.23 18.27 6.30
C ASN A 390 12.47 19.42 5.30
N GLN A 391 11.65 19.49 4.25
CA GLN A 391 11.70 20.45 3.14
C GLN A 391 10.41 21.27 2.98
N LEU A 392 9.55 21.36 4.00
CA LEU A 392 8.26 22.06 3.97
C LEU A 392 8.33 23.53 3.49
N GLN A 393 9.50 24.17 3.63
CA GLN A 393 9.78 25.52 3.12
C GLN A 393 9.88 25.60 1.59
N LYS A 394 10.11 24.48 0.88
CA LYS A 394 10.14 24.42 -0.58
C LYS A 394 8.71 24.44 -1.13
N LYS A 395 8.02 25.58 -1.08
CA LYS A 395 6.58 25.68 -1.43
C LYS A 395 6.21 25.31 -2.88
N ARG A 396 7.18 25.18 -3.78
CA ARG A 396 6.99 24.81 -5.20
C ARG A 396 5.94 25.67 -5.92
N GLU A 397 5.98 26.99 -5.69
CA GLU A 397 5.11 27.95 -6.36
C GLU A 397 5.35 28.04 -7.87
N ASP A 398 6.45 27.47 -8.37
CA ASP A 398 6.77 27.30 -9.79
C ASP A 398 5.91 26.23 -10.48
N VAL A 399 5.41 25.23 -9.73
CA VAL A 399 4.70 24.08 -10.30
C VAL A 399 3.29 24.48 -10.74
N ARG A 400 2.97 24.19 -12.00
CA ARG A 400 1.63 24.31 -12.59
C ARG A 400 1.34 22.98 -13.28
N VAL A 401 0.32 22.27 -12.79
CA VAL A 401 -0.11 20.97 -13.31
C VAL A 401 -1.58 21.05 -13.64
N THR A 402 -1.94 20.60 -14.83
CA THR A 402 -3.31 20.51 -15.33
C THR A 402 -3.80 19.06 -15.31
N ALA A 403 -5.11 18.87 -15.47
CA ALA A 403 -5.67 17.53 -15.60
C ALA A 403 -5.08 16.76 -16.80
N ASN A 404 -4.84 17.45 -17.92
CA ASN A 404 -4.22 16.85 -19.10
C ASN A 404 -2.80 16.36 -18.82
N ASP A 405 -2.03 17.08 -17.99
CA ASP A 405 -0.68 16.65 -17.62
C ASP A 405 -0.73 15.35 -16.80
N LEU A 406 -1.69 15.23 -15.88
CA LEU A 406 -1.90 14.03 -15.04
C LEU A 406 -2.45 12.82 -15.82
N LEU A 407 -3.09 13.06 -16.96
CA LEU A 407 -3.66 12.01 -17.83
C LEU A 407 -2.81 11.72 -19.07
N ALA A 408 -1.64 12.36 -19.20
CA ALA A 408 -0.79 12.22 -20.38
C ALA A 408 -0.28 10.78 -20.56
N ILE A 409 -0.50 10.21 -21.74
CA ILE A 409 -0.08 8.84 -22.05
C ILE A 409 1.43 8.82 -22.31
N PRO A 410 2.21 7.99 -21.59
CA PRO A 410 3.65 7.89 -21.83
C PRO A 410 3.93 7.18 -23.15
N GLU A 411 4.96 7.64 -23.86
CA GLU A 411 5.52 6.90 -24.99
C GLU A 411 6.27 5.65 -24.51
N GLY A 412 6.26 4.60 -25.33
CA GLY A 412 7.02 3.38 -25.07
C GLY A 412 6.57 2.24 -25.98
N THR A 413 7.06 1.04 -25.68
CA THR A 413 6.74 -0.17 -26.44
C THR A 413 6.10 -1.26 -25.59
N ILE A 414 5.35 -2.14 -26.23
CA ILE A 414 4.86 -3.39 -25.64
C ILE A 414 5.70 -4.54 -26.19
N THR A 415 6.48 -5.21 -25.34
CA THR A 415 7.41 -6.27 -25.77
C THR A 415 6.96 -7.65 -25.30
N GLU A 416 7.37 -8.70 -26.00
CA GLU A 416 7.08 -10.07 -25.56
C GLU A 416 7.77 -10.36 -24.22
N GLN A 417 8.97 -9.80 -24.02
CA GLN A 417 9.67 -9.91 -22.75
C GLN A 417 8.91 -9.21 -21.62
N GLY A 418 8.37 -8.01 -21.85
CA GLY A 418 7.51 -7.31 -20.88
C GLY A 418 6.26 -8.13 -20.53
N LEU A 419 5.61 -8.71 -21.53
CA LEU A 419 4.46 -9.60 -21.37
C LEU A 419 4.80 -10.84 -20.53
N ARG A 420 5.88 -11.55 -20.86
CA ARG A 420 6.36 -12.72 -20.11
C ARG A 420 6.74 -12.36 -18.67
N THR A 421 7.40 -11.22 -18.47
CA THR A 421 7.75 -10.73 -17.12
C THR A 421 6.48 -10.48 -16.30
N ASN A 422 5.44 -9.87 -16.85
CA ASN A 422 4.18 -9.68 -16.13
C ASN A 422 3.52 -11.01 -15.76
N ILE A 423 3.49 -11.98 -16.68
CA ILE A 423 2.96 -13.33 -16.43
C ILE A 423 3.76 -14.01 -15.31
N SER A 424 5.08 -14.08 -15.45
CA SER A 424 5.97 -14.78 -14.50
C SER A 424 5.91 -14.16 -13.10
N VAL A 425 5.97 -12.83 -12.99
CA VAL A 425 5.89 -12.13 -11.71
C VAL A 425 4.50 -12.29 -11.09
N GLY A 426 3.43 -12.17 -11.88
CA GLY A 426 2.06 -12.39 -11.40
C GLY A 426 1.85 -13.79 -10.81
N LEU A 427 2.31 -14.83 -11.51
CA LEU A 427 2.21 -16.21 -11.05
C LEU A 427 3.01 -16.46 -9.76
N GLN A 428 4.29 -16.06 -9.73
CA GLN A 428 5.16 -16.27 -8.58
C GLN A 428 4.68 -15.49 -7.34
N TYR A 429 4.20 -14.26 -7.53
CA TYR A 429 3.67 -13.47 -6.42
C TYR A 429 2.38 -14.07 -5.87
N ILE A 430 1.40 -14.38 -6.73
CA ILE A 430 0.13 -14.97 -6.29
C ILE A 430 0.37 -16.28 -5.56
N GLU A 431 1.27 -17.14 -6.07
CA GLU A 431 1.63 -18.39 -5.41
C GLU A 431 2.16 -18.17 -3.98
N ALA A 432 3.11 -17.27 -3.82
CA ALA A 432 3.69 -16.95 -2.52
C ALA A 432 2.66 -16.32 -1.58
N TRP A 433 1.81 -15.44 -2.10
CA TRP A 433 0.72 -14.81 -1.35
C TRP A 433 -0.30 -15.84 -0.86
N LEU A 434 -0.66 -16.83 -1.68
CA LEU A 434 -1.52 -17.94 -1.30
C LEU A 434 -0.89 -18.87 -0.25
N ARG A 435 0.44 -18.87 -0.11
CA ARG A 435 1.16 -19.55 0.99
C ARG A 435 1.31 -18.69 2.25
N GLY A 436 0.78 -17.47 2.26
CA GLY A 436 0.87 -16.56 3.41
C GLY A 436 2.03 -15.56 3.35
N PHE A 437 2.72 -15.40 2.22
CA PHE A 437 3.83 -14.44 2.07
C PHE A 437 3.44 -13.28 1.16
N GLY A 438 3.28 -12.07 1.72
CA GLY A 438 2.91 -10.87 0.95
C GLY A 438 4.09 -10.02 0.46
N ALA A 439 5.28 -10.20 1.03
CA ALA A 439 6.52 -9.55 0.61
C ALA A 439 7.46 -10.61 0.04
N VAL A 440 7.68 -10.57 -1.28
CA VAL A 440 8.23 -11.71 -2.02
C VAL A 440 9.45 -11.28 -2.85
N PRO A 441 10.64 -11.87 -2.65
CA PRO A 441 11.78 -11.61 -3.49
C PRO A 441 11.60 -12.27 -4.87
N ILE A 442 11.40 -11.47 -5.93
CA ILE A 442 11.28 -11.94 -7.31
C ILE A 442 12.25 -11.12 -8.18
N PHE A 443 13.13 -11.80 -8.92
CA PHE A 443 14.14 -11.15 -9.78
C PHE A 443 14.96 -10.04 -9.09
N ASN A 444 15.34 -10.26 -7.83
CA ASN A 444 16.08 -9.31 -6.97
C ASN A 444 15.31 -8.03 -6.62
N LEU A 445 13.99 -8.04 -6.72
CA LEU A 445 13.10 -6.99 -6.20
C LEU A 445 12.26 -7.58 -5.07
N MET A 446 12.03 -6.79 -4.02
CA MET A 446 11.05 -7.10 -2.99
C MET A 446 9.68 -6.66 -3.48
N GLU A 447 8.89 -7.61 -3.97
CA GLU A 447 7.59 -7.36 -4.58
C GLU A 447 6.45 -7.48 -3.55
N ASP A 448 5.41 -6.68 -3.74
CA ASP A 448 4.16 -6.68 -2.99
C ASP A 448 2.95 -6.83 -3.94
N ALA A 449 1.72 -6.76 -3.42
CA ALA A 449 0.53 -7.03 -4.21
C ALA A 449 0.36 -6.04 -5.38
N ALA A 450 0.74 -4.77 -5.22
CA ALA A 450 0.72 -3.78 -6.27
C ALA A 450 1.51 -4.22 -7.52
N THR A 451 2.62 -4.94 -7.35
CA THR A 451 3.40 -5.51 -8.47
C THR A 451 2.59 -6.54 -9.25
N ALA A 452 1.88 -7.44 -8.56
CA ALA A 452 1.01 -8.42 -9.21
C ALA A 452 -0.23 -7.76 -9.84
N GLU A 453 -0.77 -6.71 -9.22
CA GLU A 453 -1.90 -5.93 -9.74
C GLU A 453 -1.57 -5.25 -11.05
N ILE A 454 -0.47 -4.50 -11.13
CA ILE A 454 -0.06 -3.90 -12.40
C ILE A 454 0.28 -4.97 -13.43
N SER A 455 0.90 -6.09 -13.03
CA SER A 455 1.26 -7.17 -13.95
C SER A 455 0.01 -7.77 -14.61
N ARG A 456 -0.98 -8.21 -13.83
CA ARG A 456 -2.23 -8.79 -14.37
C ARG A 456 -3.06 -7.76 -15.12
N THR A 457 -3.10 -6.51 -14.64
CA THR A 457 -3.94 -5.46 -15.24
C THR A 457 -3.38 -4.97 -16.56
N GLN A 458 -2.05 -4.91 -16.70
CA GLN A 458 -1.40 -4.59 -17.96
C GLN A 458 -1.61 -5.70 -19.00
N VAL A 459 -1.50 -6.97 -18.60
CA VAL A 459 -1.83 -8.11 -19.48
C VAL A 459 -3.29 -8.04 -19.93
N TRP A 460 -4.22 -7.82 -19.00
CA TRP A 460 -5.64 -7.62 -19.30
C TRP A 460 -5.86 -6.47 -20.29
N GLN A 461 -5.23 -5.31 -20.06
CA GLN A 461 -5.36 -4.15 -20.94
C GLN A 461 -4.88 -4.47 -22.35
N TRP A 462 -3.73 -5.13 -22.49
CA TRP A 462 -3.18 -5.48 -23.79
C TRP A 462 -4.02 -6.53 -24.54
N ILE A 463 -4.69 -7.44 -23.84
CA ILE A 463 -5.66 -8.37 -24.46
C ILE A 463 -6.90 -7.62 -25.00
N ARG A 464 -7.35 -6.58 -24.29
CA ARG A 464 -8.64 -5.91 -24.55
C ARG A 464 -8.53 -4.67 -25.44
N HIS A 465 -7.37 -4.01 -25.45
CA HIS A 465 -7.18 -2.77 -26.17
C HIS A 465 -6.95 -3.04 -27.67
N PRO A 466 -7.62 -2.34 -28.60
CA PRO A 466 -7.46 -2.56 -30.05
C PRO A 466 -6.02 -2.36 -30.57
N GLU A 467 -5.22 -1.57 -29.86
CA GLU A 467 -3.81 -1.30 -30.15
C GLU A 467 -2.84 -2.13 -29.29
N GLY A 468 -3.34 -3.14 -28.56
CA GLY A 468 -2.53 -4.07 -27.78
C GLY A 468 -1.70 -5.00 -28.67
N ARG A 469 -0.58 -4.51 -29.18
CA ARG A 469 0.31 -5.21 -30.11
C ARG A 469 1.73 -5.24 -29.62
N LEU A 470 2.39 -6.36 -29.81
CA LEU A 470 3.82 -6.51 -29.59
C LEU A 470 4.62 -5.67 -30.61
N THR A 471 5.87 -5.35 -30.30
CA THR A 471 6.79 -4.64 -31.22
C THR A 471 7.02 -5.33 -32.57
N ASN A 472 6.77 -6.64 -32.65
CA ASN A 472 6.83 -7.41 -33.90
C ASN A 472 5.54 -7.32 -34.74
N GLY A 473 4.53 -6.57 -34.28
CA GLY A 473 3.25 -6.35 -34.95
C GLY A 473 2.15 -7.36 -34.57
N ASN A 474 2.47 -8.42 -33.82
CA ASN A 474 1.49 -9.43 -33.43
C ASN A 474 0.50 -8.88 -32.39
N ASP A 475 -0.78 -9.18 -32.59
CA ASP A 475 -1.85 -8.87 -31.64
C ASP A 475 -1.68 -9.69 -30.35
N ILE A 476 -1.87 -9.05 -29.20
CA ILE A 476 -1.88 -9.73 -27.91
C ILE A 476 -3.29 -10.27 -27.68
N THR A 477 -3.45 -11.57 -27.93
CA THR A 477 -4.74 -12.27 -27.74
C THR A 477 -4.73 -13.06 -26.45
N LEU A 478 -5.92 -13.41 -25.93
CA LEU A 478 -6.02 -14.31 -24.78
C LEU A 478 -5.34 -15.66 -25.08
N GLU A 479 -5.50 -16.20 -26.30
CA GLU A 479 -4.85 -17.44 -26.72
C GLU A 479 -3.31 -17.35 -26.63
N LEU A 480 -2.71 -16.26 -27.11
CA LEU A 480 -1.28 -16.03 -26.99
C LEU A 480 -0.87 -16.01 -25.52
N VAL A 481 -1.57 -15.25 -24.69
CA VAL A 481 -1.23 -15.13 -23.26
C VAL A 481 -1.36 -16.44 -22.52
N LEU A 482 -2.38 -17.26 -22.81
CA LEU A 482 -2.53 -18.59 -22.21
C LEU A 482 -1.36 -19.51 -22.60
N LYS A 483 -0.94 -19.49 -23.88
CA LYS A 483 0.26 -20.21 -24.33
C LYS A 483 1.51 -19.77 -23.58
N LEU A 484 1.73 -18.45 -23.49
CA LEU A 484 2.87 -17.89 -22.76
C LEU A 484 2.82 -18.24 -21.27
N THR A 485 1.62 -18.33 -20.68
CA THR A 485 1.42 -18.75 -19.29
C THR A 485 1.92 -20.17 -19.05
N GLU A 486 1.64 -21.12 -19.95
CA GLU A 486 2.21 -22.47 -19.84
C GLU A 486 3.74 -22.47 -19.95
N GLU A 487 4.29 -21.71 -20.90
CA GLU A 487 5.74 -21.63 -21.10
C GLU A 487 6.45 -21.03 -19.87
N GLU A 488 5.88 -19.98 -19.26
CA GLU A 488 6.43 -19.41 -18.03
C GLU A 488 6.26 -20.34 -16.82
N MET A 489 5.17 -21.11 -16.74
CA MET A 489 5.01 -22.15 -15.71
C MET A 489 6.10 -23.22 -15.81
N SER A 490 6.40 -23.71 -17.01
CA SER A 490 7.50 -24.67 -17.22
C SER A 490 8.87 -24.09 -16.83
N LYS A 491 9.15 -22.82 -17.17
CA LYS A 491 10.39 -22.16 -16.75
C LYS A 491 10.50 -22.02 -15.23
N ILE A 492 9.39 -21.70 -14.56
CA ILE A 492 9.36 -21.62 -13.09
C ILE A 492 9.62 -23.00 -12.48
N GLU A 493 9.00 -24.05 -13.01
CA GLU A 493 9.25 -25.45 -12.60
C GLU A 493 10.73 -25.84 -12.77
N GLU A 494 11.34 -25.51 -13.91
CA GLU A 494 12.77 -25.74 -14.14
C GLU A 494 13.67 -24.99 -13.16
N LEU A 495 13.28 -23.76 -12.79
CA LEU A 495 14.06 -22.90 -11.89
C LEU A 495 14.04 -23.40 -10.44
N ILE A 496 12.88 -23.82 -9.94
CA ILE A 496 12.72 -24.21 -8.53
C ILE A 496 12.81 -25.73 -8.30
N GLY A 497 12.71 -26.52 -9.37
CA GLY A 497 12.69 -27.97 -9.32
C GLY A 497 11.27 -28.55 -9.20
N GLN A 498 11.08 -29.74 -9.77
CA GLN A 498 9.79 -30.41 -9.90
C GLN A 498 9.10 -30.67 -8.54
N ASP A 499 9.84 -31.16 -7.55
CA ASP A 499 9.29 -31.48 -6.23
C ASP A 499 8.79 -30.22 -5.51
N ASP A 500 9.58 -29.14 -5.57
CA ASP A 500 9.26 -27.84 -4.97
C ASP A 500 8.06 -27.20 -5.67
N PHE A 501 7.96 -27.32 -6.99
CA PHE A 501 6.84 -26.84 -7.77
C PHE A 501 5.54 -27.59 -7.45
N ALA A 502 5.61 -28.92 -7.41
CA ALA A 502 4.46 -29.79 -7.11
C ALA A 502 3.94 -29.63 -5.66
N GLY A 503 4.81 -29.29 -4.72
CA GLY A 503 4.44 -29.01 -3.32
C GLY A 503 3.87 -27.61 -3.06
N ARG A 504 3.87 -26.74 -4.08
CA ARG A 504 3.48 -25.33 -4.01
C ARG A 504 2.12 -25.06 -4.65
N ARG A 505 1.60 -23.83 -4.49
CA ARG A 505 0.24 -23.45 -4.92
C ARG A 505 0.17 -22.88 -6.34
N PHE A 506 1.07 -23.31 -7.24
CA PHE A 506 1.17 -22.76 -8.59
C PHE A 506 -0.06 -23.07 -9.46
N THR A 507 -0.74 -24.19 -9.21
CA THR A 507 -2.00 -24.53 -9.90
C THR A 507 -3.09 -23.52 -9.57
N GLU A 508 -3.30 -23.21 -8.29
CA GLU A 508 -4.30 -22.19 -7.89
C GLU A 508 -3.87 -20.79 -8.34
N ALA A 509 -2.57 -20.47 -8.26
CA ALA A 509 -2.05 -19.18 -8.71
C ALA A 509 -2.29 -18.95 -10.20
N LYS A 510 -2.04 -19.95 -11.03
CA LYS A 510 -2.34 -19.93 -12.46
C LYS A 510 -3.83 -19.77 -12.71
N GLN A 511 -4.68 -20.52 -12.01
CA GLN A 511 -6.12 -20.42 -12.20
C GLN A 511 -6.63 -19.01 -11.85
N LEU A 512 -6.17 -18.44 -10.72
CA LEU A 512 -6.55 -17.09 -10.33
C LEU A 512 -6.04 -16.04 -11.34
N PHE A 513 -4.78 -16.12 -11.76
CA PHE A 513 -4.20 -15.22 -12.75
C PHE A 513 -4.98 -15.26 -14.07
N VAL A 514 -5.24 -16.47 -14.59
CA VAL A 514 -5.99 -16.68 -15.84
C VAL A 514 -7.42 -16.15 -15.74
N ASN A 515 -8.10 -16.38 -14.62
CA ASN A 515 -9.44 -15.85 -14.40
C ASN A 515 -9.45 -14.32 -14.52
N LEU A 516 -8.57 -13.64 -13.78
CA LEU A 516 -8.49 -12.18 -13.74
C LEU A 516 -8.20 -11.56 -15.11
N ILE A 517 -7.26 -12.12 -15.89
CA ILE A 517 -6.95 -11.58 -17.22
C ILE A 517 -8.01 -11.90 -18.28
N SER A 518 -8.87 -12.88 -18.02
CA SER A 518 -9.92 -13.33 -18.95
C SER A 518 -11.25 -12.60 -18.77
N GLU A 519 -11.42 -11.80 -17.70
CA GLU A 519 -12.66 -11.07 -17.45
C GLU A 519 -12.93 -10.00 -18.51
N GLU A 520 -14.20 -9.77 -18.84
CA GLU A 520 -14.60 -8.72 -19.79
C GLU A 520 -14.40 -7.31 -19.21
N THR A 521 -14.62 -7.18 -17.91
CA THR A 521 -14.37 -5.98 -17.12
C THR A 521 -13.10 -6.16 -16.31
N CYS A 522 -12.32 -5.10 -16.10
CA CYS A 522 -11.13 -5.18 -15.25
C CYS A 522 -11.56 -5.34 -13.79
N SER A 523 -11.21 -6.47 -13.15
CA SER A 523 -11.50 -6.69 -11.73
C SER A 523 -10.88 -5.61 -10.86
N GLU A 524 -11.55 -5.22 -9.77
CA GLU A 524 -11.10 -4.13 -8.90
C GLU A 524 -9.76 -4.41 -8.25
N PHE A 525 -9.58 -5.61 -7.68
CA PHE A 525 -8.35 -6.07 -7.04
C PHE A 525 -8.25 -7.60 -7.10
N LEU A 526 -7.06 -8.15 -7.36
CA LEU A 526 -6.77 -9.58 -7.30
C LEU A 526 -6.99 -10.15 -5.91
N THR A 527 -6.74 -9.34 -4.87
CA THR A 527 -6.81 -9.75 -3.47
C THR A 527 -8.21 -10.11 -3.04
N VAL A 528 -9.27 -9.55 -3.65
CA VAL A 528 -10.66 -9.91 -3.35
C VAL A 528 -10.94 -11.36 -3.71
N MET A 529 -10.62 -11.77 -4.94
CA MET A 529 -10.78 -13.17 -5.36
C MET A 529 -9.75 -14.10 -4.69
N GLY A 530 -8.52 -13.61 -4.51
CA GLY A 530 -7.47 -14.37 -3.84
C GLY A 530 -7.80 -14.66 -2.38
N TYR A 531 -8.46 -13.75 -1.68
CA TYR A 531 -8.77 -13.89 -0.25
C TYR A 531 -9.67 -15.08 0.03
N GLU A 532 -10.56 -15.44 -0.89
CA GLU A 532 -11.39 -16.65 -0.79
C GLU A 532 -10.58 -17.94 -0.81
N LEU A 533 -9.37 -17.92 -1.39
CA LEU A 533 -8.44 -19.06 -1.46
C LEU A 533 -7.49 -19.15 -0.25
N LEU A 534 -7.50 -18.15 0.64
CA LEU A 534 -6.80 -18.19 1.92
C LEU A 534 -7.63 -18.91 2.98
N GLY A 535 -6.95 -19.69 3.81
CA GLY A 535 -7.55 -20.44 4.92
C GLY A 535 -7.66 -19.66 6.23
#